data_AF-A0AAE3J532-F1
#
_entry.id   AF-A0AAE3J532-F1
#
_cell.length_a   1.000
_cell.length_b   1.000
_cell.length_c   1.000
_cell.angle_alpha   90.00
_cell.angle_beta   90.00
_cell.angle_gamma   90.00
#
_symmetry.space_group_name_H-M   'P 1'
#
loop_
_entity.id
_entity.type
_entity.pdbx_description
1 polymer ?
#
loop_
_entity_poly.entity_id
_entity_poly.type
_entity_poly.pdbx_seq_one_letter_code
_entity_poly.pdbx_strand_id
1 'polypeptide(L)'
;MKGKKKGVLLVLMLMSVFMLLPLGASAAKLNMTTPLKYAKRGYKIIAWNKSDTSRAYVYQQANFKNGTYGSLEKGGGIVVNMSRVNYQTRNMKNKQLTWIPVYLHNNKQANGVPVTGYVNAKNIALTAVNINNASPNSTVRTAISYGYKYLGTRFILGGSSITNGIDCATFTKQIYEAAGKAMPYPHTDWLQSVSRPVSYRDLKPGDLVFYLKYDTSGPIDHVGVYIGNNLMINASGHYGKTYPEGGITIKRIVYGNRRPALYKRLYGID
;
A
#
# COMPACT_ATOMS: atom_id res chain seq x y z
N MET A 1 -11.77 39.85 -71.25
CA MET A 1 -12.12 40.15 -69.85
C MET A 1 -11.03 39.61 -68.93
N LYS A 2 -10.69 40.40 -67.89
CA LYS A 2 -9.82 40.10 -66.74
C LYS A 2 -10.15 38.70 -66.15
N GLY A 3 -9.26 37.93 -65.52
CA GLY A 3 -7.86 38.07 -65.16
C GLY A 3 -7.43 36.86 -64.30
N LYS A 4 -6.10 36.64 -64.24
CA LYS A 4 -5.25 36.20 -63.10
C LYS A 4 -5.77 35.14 -62.09
N LYS A 5 -4.96 34.24 -61.52
CA LYS A 5 -3.60 33.70 -61.66
C LYS A 5 -3.38 32.84 -60.39
N LYS A 6 -2.49 31.82 -60.48
CA LYS A 6 -1.71 31.19 -59.39
C LYS A 6 -2.48 30.24 -58.45
N GLY A 7 -2.03 29.03 -58.13
CA GLY A 7 -0.72 28.41 -58.28
C GLY A 7 -0.15 28.00 -56.90
N VAL A 8 0.37 26.76 -56.87
CA VAL A 8 1.60 26.34 -56.16
C VAL A 8 1.50 26.00 -54.66
N LEU A 9 1.67 24.69 -54.40
CA LEU A 9 2.67 24.04 -53.51
C LEU A 9 2.81 24.49 -52.05
N LEU A 10 2.74 23.51 -51.13
CA LEU A 10 3.46 23.51 -49.83
C LEU A 10 3.60 22.03 -49.41
N VAL A 11 4.75 21.36 -49.55
CA VAL A 11 5.99 21.39 -48.74
C VAL A 11 5.76 21.20 -47.23
N LEU A 12 6.38 20.14 -46.72
CA LEU A 12 6.53 19.74 -45.31
C LEU A 12 6.99 20.88 -44.38
N MET A 13 6.43 20.91 -43.16
CA MET A 13 7.16 21.40 -41.99
C MET A 13 6.72 20.64 -40.73
N LEU A 14 7.68 19.95 -40.10
CA LEU A 14 7.59 19.55 -38.70
C LEU A 14 7.36 20.79 -37.83
N MET A 15 6.28 20.80 -37.06
CA MET A 15 6.22 21.59 -35.83
C MET A 15 5.86 20.67 -34.67
N SER A 16 6.86 20.48 -33.83
CA SER A 16 6.80 20.11 -32.43
C SER A 16 5.62 20.79 -31.73
N VAL A 17 4.52 20.07 -31.56
CA VAL A 17 3.52 20.45 -30.57
C VAL A 17 4.04 19.97 -29.22
N PHE A 18 4.68 20.90 -28.50
CA PHE A 18 4.67 20.89 -27.04
C PHE A 18 3.21 20.67 -26.62
N MET A 19 2.86 19.45 -26.22
CA MET A 19 1.61 19.21 -25.53
C MET A 19 1.69 19.96 -24.20
N LEU A 20 1.12 21.16 -24.19
CA LEU A 20 0.66 21.79 -22.97
C LEU A 20 -0.15 20.74 -22.22
N LEU A 21 0.33 20.35 -21.04
CA LEU A 21 -0.46 19.63 -20.07
C LEU A 21 -1.78 20.39 -19.91
N PRO A 22 -2.94 19.72 -20.04
CA PRO A 22 -4.21 20.40 -19.78
C PRO A 22 -4.22 20.87 -18.32
N LEU A 23 -4.19 22.19 -18.16
CA LEU A 23 -4.64 22.87 -16.95
C LEU A 23 -6.04 22.35 -16.61
N GLY A 24 -6.21 21.79 -15.41
CA GLY A 24 -7.53 21.61 -14.81
C GLY A 24 -8.10 20.20 -14.78
N ALA A 25 -7.31 19.16 -14.45
CA ALA A 25 -7.93 17.99 -13.82
C ALA A 25 -8.39 18.38 -12.40
N SER A 26 -9.68 18.71 -12.23
CA SER A 26 -10.27 18.90 -10.90
C SER A 26 -9.94 17.69 -10.03
N ALA A 27 -9.21 17.92 -8.93
CA ALA A 27 -8.81 16.86 -8.06
C ALA A 27 -10.05 16.28 -7.36
N ALA A 28 -10.25 14.97 -7.51
CA ALA A 28 -11.43 14.32 -6.93
C ALA A 28 -11.44 14.53 -5.42
N LYS A 29 -12.65 14.62 -4.85
CA LYS A 29 -12.84 14.76 -3.41
C LYS A 29 -13.31 13.44 -2.83
N LEU A 30 -12.82 13.06 -1.65
CA LEU A 30 -13.24 11.86 -0.94
C LEU A 30 -14.17 12.21 0.23
N ASN A 31 -15.27 11.47 0.32
CA ASN A 31 -16.19 11.53 1.45
C ASN A 31 -15.59 10.77 2.65
N MET A 32 -15.44 11.47 3.77
CA MET A 32 -14.82 10.94 4.98
C MET A 32 -15.83 10.42 6.01
N THR A 33 -17.14 10.54 5.80
CA THR A 33 -18.16 10.16 6.80
C THR A 33 -18.02 8.70 7.27
N THR A 34 -17.96 7.75 6.34
CA THR A 34 -17.80 6.33 6.66
C THR A 34 -16.43 6.01 7.26
N PRO A 35 -15.29 6.45 6.65
CA PRO A 35 -13.98 6.31 7.27
C PRO A 35 -13.89 6.86 8.70
N LEU A 36 -14.49 8.03 8.97
CA LEU A 36 -14.53 8.65 10.30
C LEU A 36 -15.30 7.78 11.30
N LYS A 37 -16.43 7.20 10.90
CA LYS A 37 -17.22 6.28 11.74
C LYS A 37 -16.41 5.03 12.12
N TYR A 38 -15.71 4.43 11.15
CA TYR A 38 -14.87 3.26 11.42
C TYR A 38 -13.64 3.60 12.26
N ALA A 39 -12.97 4.73 11.98
CA ALA A 39 -11.84 5.19 12.76
C ALA A 39 -12.20 5.41 14.24
N LYS A 40 -13.37 5.98 14.53
CA LYS A 40 -13.90 6.13 15.90
C LYS A 40 -14.12 4.79 16.62
N ARG A 41 -14.32 3.70 15.87
CA ARG A 41 -14.45 2.33 16.39
C ARG A 41 -13.10 1.60 16.50
N GLY A 42 -11.98 2.31 16.34
CA GLY A 42 -10.63 1.74 16.45
C GLY A 42 -10.09 1.10 15.17
N TYR A 43 -10.81 1.18 14.05
CA TYR A 43 -10.33 0.64 12.77
C TYR A 43 -9.21 1.53 12.23
N LYS A 44 -8.21 0.92 11.60
CA LYS A 44 -7.22 1.64 10.78
C LYS A 44 -7.83 1.92 9.42
N ILE A 45 -7.70 3.14 8.93
CA ILE A 45 -8.11 3.52 7.58
C ILE A 45 -6.88 3.45 6.69
N ILE A 46 -6.98 2.71 5.60
CA ILE A 46 -5.93 2.50 4.61
C ILE A 46 -6.34 3.22 3.33
N ALA A 47 -5.52 4.15 2.87
CA ALA A 47 -5.60 4.70 1.52
C ALA A 47 -4.77 3.81 0.59
N TRP A 48 -5.36 3.31 -0.49
CA TRP A 48 -4.66 2.46 -1.44
C TRP A 48 -4.85 2.96 -2.87
N ASN A 49 -3.82 2.82 -3.71
CA ASN A 49 -3.87 3.25 -5.09
C ASN A 49 -4.81 2.34 -5.89
N LYS A 50 -5.92 2.92 -6.37
CA LYS A 50 -6.94 2.21 -7.15
C LYS A 50 -6.71 2.28 -8.66
N SER A 51 -5.75 3.08 -9.10
CA SER A 51 -5.47 3.25 -10.52
C SER A 51 -4.64 2.10 -11.07
N ASP A 52 -5.02 1.64 -12.26
CA ASP A 52 -4.29 0.59 -12.98
C ASP A 52 -3.09 1.13 -13.75
N THR A 53 -3.12 2.40 -14.11
CA THR A 53 -2.12 3.03 -15.00
C THR A 53 -1.30 4.10 -14.29
N SER A 54 -1.84 4.70 -13.24
CA SER A 54 -1.21 5.85 -12.56
C SER A 54 -0.70 5.48 -11.18
N ARG A 55 0.45 6.04 -10.80
CA ARG A 55 0.96 5.96 -9.44
C ARG A 55 0.23 6.96 -8.53
N ALA A 56 0.06 6.62 -7.26
CA ALA A 56 -0.40 7.58 -6.25
C ALA A 56 0.81 8.07 -5.45
N TYR A 57 1.26 9.30 -5.74
CA TYR A 57 2.39 9.89 -5.04
C TYR A 57 2.01 10.34 -3.62
N VAL A 58 2.95 10.16 -2.69
CA VAL A 58 2.86 10.65 -1.32
C VAL A 58 3.66 11.94 -1.24
N TYR A 59 2.97 13.07 -1.25
CA TYR A 59 3.57 14.41 -1.25
C TYR A 59 3.92 14.88 0.15
N GLN A 60 4.92 15.74 0.25
CA GLN A 60 5.28 16.36 1.54
C GLN A 60 4.24 17.40 2.00
N GLN A 61 3.52 18.02 1.05
CA GLN A 61 2.47 19.01 1.33
C GLN A 61 1.25 18.83 0.42
N ALA A 62 0.10 19.32 0.87
CA ALA A 62 -1.19 19.28 0.18
C ALA A 62 -1.31 20.31 -0.97
N ASN A 63 -0.26 20.49 -1.76
CA ASN A 63 -0.21 21.47 -2.85
C ASN A 63 0.85 21.17 -3.93
N PHE A 64 1.41 19.94 -3.97
CA PHE A 64 2.45 19.47 -4.91
C PHE A 64 3.83 20.16 -4.84
N LYS A 65 4.01 21.27 -4.10
CA LYS A 65 5.18 22.16 -4.25
C LYS A 65 6.50 21.63 -3.66
N ASN A 66 6.45 20.77 -2.65
CA ASN A 66 7.64 20.37 -1.87
C ASN A 66 8.13 18.94 -2.19
N GLY A 67 7.81 18.41 -3.37
CA GLY A 67 8.23 17.06 -3.77
C GLY A 67 7.47 15.93 -3.07
N THR A 68 8.04 14.73 -3.16
CA THR A 68 7.38 13.47 -2.73
C THR A 68 8.28 12.65 -1.81
N TYR A 69 7.68 11.90 -0.89
CA TYR A 69 8.35 10.85 -0.13
C TYR A 69 8.46 9.53 -0.91
N GLY A 70 7.76 9.44 -2.04
CA GLY A 70 7.66 8.25 -2.86
C GLY A 70 6.25 8.09 -3.42
N SER A 71 5.89 6.87 -3.78
CA SER A 71 4.61 6.59 -4.42
C SER A 71 4.10 5.20 -4.14
N LEU A 72 2.80 5.00 -4.36
CA LEU A 72 2.13 3.72 -4.28
C LEU A 72 1.88 3.22 -5.71
N GLU A 73 2.35 2.01 -6.01
CA GLU A 73 1.92 1.26 -7.19
C GLU A 73 0.45 0.83 -7.08
N LYS A 74 -0.14 0.28 -8.14
CA LYS A 74 -1.49 -0.30 -8.10
C LYS A 74 -1.64 -1.23 -6.89
N GLY A 75 -2.64 -1.01 -6.06
CA GLY A 75 -2.88 -1.81 -4.86
C GLY A 75 -1.96 -1.51 -3.68
N GLY A 76 -0.92 -0.69 -3.83
CA GLY A 76 -0.09 -0.21 -2.71
C GLY A 76 -0.93 0.62 -1.74
N GLY A 77 -0.79 0.34 -0.44
CA GLY A 77 -1.58 0.95 0.63
C GLY A 77 -0.73 1.70 1.64
N ILE A 78 -1.32 2.72 2.25
CA ILE A 78 -0.71 3.53 3.30
C ILE A 78 -1.76 3.90 4.36
N VAL A 79 -1.34 3.96 5.62
CA VAL A 79 -2.26 4.28 6.73
C VAL A 79 -2.59 5.76 6.72
N VAL A 80 -3.88 6.09 6.77
CA VAL A 80 -4.38 7.45 6.88
C VAL A 80 -4.11 8.01 8.27
N ASN A 81 -3.59 9.22 8.33
CA ASN A 81 -3.45 9.98 9.57
C ASN A 81 -4.80 10.59 9.96
N MET A 82 -5.61 9.81 10.67
CA MET A 82 -6.96 10.21 11.06
C MET A 82 -7.01 11.38 12.04
N SER A 83 -5.98 11.62 12.85
CA SER A 83 -5.97 12.80 13.74
C SER A 83 -5.92 14.08 12.91
N ARG A 84 -5.14 14.09 11.83
CA ARG A 84 -5.08 15.23 10.90
C ARG A 84 -6.34 15.38 10.06
N VAL A 85 -6.97 14.27 9.63
CA VAL A 85 -8.29 14.29 8.97
C VAL A 85 -9.34 14.95 9.87
N ASN A 86 -9.44 14.51 11.13
CA ASN A 86 -10.41 15.03 12.09
C ASN A 86 -10.26 16.53 12.28
N TYR A 87 -9.02 17.00 12.43
CA TYR A 87 -8.70 18.41 12.55
C TYR A 87 -9.14 19.20 11.30
N GLN A 88 -8.76 18.73 10.11
CA GLN A 88 -9.10 19.38 8.84
C GLN A 88 -10.61 19.48 8.61
N THR A 89 -11.35 18.40 8.87
CA THR A 89 -12.81 18.36 8.67
C THR A 89 -13.57 19.28 9.64
N ARG A 90 -13.11 19.43 10.89
CA ARG A 90 -13.65 20.42 11.84
C ARG A 90 -13.47 21.85 11.33
N ASN A 91 -12.25 22.21 10.92
CA ASN A 91 -11.93 23.56 10.45
C ASN A 91 -12.63 23.91 9.13
N MET A 92 -12.88 22.91 8.28
CA MET A 92 -13.49 23.13 6.97
C MET A 92 -15.01 22.94 6.94
N LYS A 93 -15.67 22.71 8.09
CA LYS A 93 -17.12 22.44 8.24
C LYS A 93 -17.63 21.32 7.30
N ASN A 94 -17.34 20.05 7.65
CA ASN A 94 -17.88 18.85 6.98
C ASN A 94 -17.53 18.69 5.49
N LYS A 95 -16.46 19.33 5.01
CA LYS A 95 -16.05 19.25 3.60
C LYS A 95 -15.33 17.94 3.28
N GLN A 96 -15.60 17.45 2.06
CA GLN A 96 -14.84 16.36 1.44
C GLN A 96 -13.37 16.78 1.24
N LEU A 97 -12.46 15.83 1.35
CA LEU A 97 -11.02 16.09 1.25
C LEU A 97 -10.48 15.77 -0.14
N THR A 98 -9.73 16.71 -0.71
CA THR A 98 -8.94 16.50 -1.92
C THR A 98 -7.59 15.83 -1.62
N TRP A 99 -7.06 16.09 -0.43
CA TRP A 99 -5.77 15.57 0.03
C TRP A 99 -5.96 14.79 1.30
N ILE A 100 -5.54 13.53 1.30
CA ILE A 100 -5.65 12.65 2.45
C ILE A 100 -4.31 12.62 3.19
N PRO A 101 -4.24 13.07 4.45
CA PRO A 101 -3.03 12.98 5.24
C PRO A 101 -2.75 11.50 5.60
N VAL A 102 -1.50 11.08 5.49
CA VAL A 102 -1.06 9.68 5.65
C VAL A 102 0.24 9.61 6.46
N TYR A 103 0.45 8.52 7.18
CA TYR A 103 1.66 8.33 7.99
C TYR A 103 2.83 7.78 7.17
N LEU A 104 3.98 8.46 7.27
CA LEU A 104 5.28 7.95 6.85
C LEU A 104 5.96 7.30 8.07
N HIS A 105 5.61 6.06 8.37
CA HIS A 105 6.04 5.38 9.61
C HIS A 105 7.56 5.21 9.75
N ASN A 106 8.28 5.16 8.62
CA ASN A 106 9.74 5.10 8.58
C ASN A 106 10.43 6.44 8.83
N ASN A 107 9.68 7.54 8.77
CA ASN A 107 10.20 8.88 8.97
C ASN A 107 9.54 9.48 10.21
N LYS A 108 10.32 9.69 11.26
CA LYS A 108 9.83 10.24 12.52
C LYS A 108 10.38 11.64 12.71
N GLN A 109 9.53 12.52 13.23
CA GLN A 109 9.96 13.80 13.77
C GLN A 109 10.86 13.56 15.00
N ALA A 110 11.58 14.59 15.45
CA ALA A 110 12.47 14.50 16.62
C ALA A 110 11.76 13.98 17.89
N ASN A 111 10.45 14.19 18.00
CA ASN A 111 9.59 13.72 19.10
C ASN A 111 9.06 12.28 18.91
N GLY A 112 9.53 11.55 17.89
CA GLY A 112 9.13 10.17 17.60
C GLY A 112 7.79 10.00 16.86
N VAL A 113 7.06 11.08 16.59
CA VAL A 113 5.79 11.03 15.85
C VAL A 113 6.06 10.81 14.36
N PRO A 114 5.38 9.86 13.69
CA PRO A 114 5.52 9.68 12.24
C PRO A 114 5.18 10.96 11.46
N VAL A 115 6.02 11.28 10.49
CA VAL A 115 5.82 12.39 9.56
C VAL A 115 4.51 12.18 8.79
N THR A 116 3.81 13.29 8.51
CA THR A 116 2.58 13.27 7.72
C THR A 116 2.86 13.70 6.29
N GLY A 117 2.56 12.82 5.35
CA GLY A 117 2.49 13.13 3.92
C GLY A 117 1.04 13.26 3.46
N TYR A 118 0.85 13.52 2.18
CA TYR A 118 -0.47 13.73 1.59
C TYR A 118 -0.60 12.97 0.26
N VAL A 119 -1.67 12.20 0.12
CA VAL A 119 -2.03 11.56 -1.16
C VAL A 119 -3.24 12.24 -1.77
N ASN A 120 -3.23 12.42 -3.09
CA ASN A 120 -4.35 13.01 -3.79
C ASN A 120 -5.51 12.01 -3.89
N ALA A 121 -6.69 12.45 -3.48
CA ALA A 121 -7.91 11.65 -3.43
C ALA A 121 -8.34 11.07 -4.80
N LYS A 122 -7.91 11.66 -5.92
CA LYS A 122 -8.20 11.18 -7.28
C LYS A 122 -7.75 9.73 -7.52
N ASN A 123 -6.56 9.38 -7.04
CA ASN A 123 -5.91 8.11 -7.40
C ASN A 123 -6.06 7.02 -6.33
N ILE A 124 -6.76 7.31 -5.22
CA ILE A 124 -6.85 6.39 -4.10
C ILE A 124 -8.30 5.99 -3.81
N ALA A 125 -8.45 4.83 -3.18
CA ALA A 125 -9.64 4.40 -2.47
C ALA A 125 -9.32 4.23 -0.98
N LEU A 126 -10.36 4.22 -0.15
CA LEU A 126 -10.24 4.04 1.29
C LEU A 126 -10.85 2.71 1.70
N THR A 127 -10.15 1.98 2.57
CA THR A 127 -10.62 0.73 3.18
C THR A 127 -10.36 0.78 4.68
N ALA A 128 -11.32 0.36 5.49
CA ALA A 128 -11.13 0.22 6.93
C ALA A 128 -10.69 -1.21 7.28
N VAL A 129 -9.74 -1.38 8.19
CA VAL A 129 -9.29 -2.68 8.69
C VAL A 129 -9.30 -2.68 10.22
N ASN A 130 -9.93 -3.69 10.82
CA ASN A 130 -9.98 -3.82 12.28
C ASN A 130 -8.75 -4.60 12.77
N ILE A 131 -7.63 -3.92 13.02
CA ILE A 131 -6.38 -4.60 13.42
C ILE A 131 -6.49 -5.26 14.79
N ASN A 132 -7.15 -4.60 15.74
CA ASN A 132 -7.30 -5.10 17.10
C ASN A 132 -8.31 -6.25 17.21
N ASN A 133 -9.15 -6.45 16.19
CA ASN A 133 -10.10 -7.56 16.12
C ASN A 133 -10.10 -8.21 14.72
N ALA A 134 -8.91 -8.38 14.15
CA ALA A 134 -8.77 -8.88 12.78
C ALA A 134 -9.22 -10.34 12.64
N SER A 135 -9.12 -11.12 13.72
CA SER A 135 -9.47 -12.54 13.75
C SER A 135 -10.01 -12.92 15.13
N PRO A 136 -10.92 -13.91 15.25
CA PRO A 136 -11.27 -14.47 16.55
C PRO A 136 -10.09 -15.19 17.25
N ASN A 137 -9.07 -15.60 16.50
CA ASN A 137 -7.85 -16.20 17.05
C ASN A 137 -6.90 -15.11 17.61
N SER A 138 -6.54 -15.20 18.89
CA SER A 138 -5.72 -14.20 19.60
C SER A 138 -4.29 -14.11 19.07
N THR A 139 -3.66 -15.24 18.74
CA THR A 139 -2.32 -15.29 18.14
C THR A 139 -2.30 -14.51 16.82
N VAL A 140 -3.30 -14.69 15.96
CA VAL A 140 -3.40 -13.93 14.70
C VAL A 140 -3.54 -12.43 14.97
N ARG A 141 -4.43 -12.02 15.88
CA ARG A 141 -4.62 -10.61 16.21
C ARG A 141 -3.33 -9.97 16.71
N THR A 142 -2.62 -10.66 17.60
CA THR A 142 -1.35 -10.19 18.17
C THR A 142 -0.28 -10.08 17.09
N ALA A 143 -0.14 -11.08 16.21
CA ALA A 143 0.83 -11.07 15.13
C ALA A 143 0.61 -9.89 14.17
N ILE A 144 -0.62 -9.70 13.69
CA ILE A 144 -0.96 -8.59 12.79
C ILE A 144 -0.72 -7.25 13.50
N SER A 145 -1.18 -7.09 14.74
CA SER A 145 -1.01 -5.85 15.52
C SER A 145 0.47 -5.54 15.77
N TYR A 146 1.30 -6.56 16.00
CA TYR A 146 2.73 -6.41 16.16
C TYR A 146 3.41 -5.96 14.86
N GLY A 147 3.10 -6.61 13.72
CA GLY A 147 3.65 -6.23 12.42
C GLY A 147 3.35 -4.79 12.02
N TYR A 148 2.15 -4.29 12.36
CA TYR A 148 1.77 -2.89 12.09
C TYR A 148 2.68 -1.85 12.76
N LYS A 149 3.32 -2.18 13.89
CA LYS A 149 4.25 -1.27 14.59
C LYS A 149 5.51 -0.96 13.77
N TYR A 150 5.84 -1.83 12.82
CA TYR A 150 7.06 -1.78 12.03
C TYR A 150 6.83 -1.40 10.58
N LEU A 151 5.62 -0.92 10.23
CA LEU A 151 5.39 -0.35 8.90
C LEU A 151 6.50 0.65 8.56
N GLY A 152 7.04 0.56 7.35
CA GLY A 152 8.12 1.38 6.87
C GLY A 152 9.54 0.90 7.16
N THR A 153 9.75 -0.13 8.00
CA THR A 153 11.09 -0.75 8.09
C THR A 153 11.53 -1.18 6.69
N ARG A 154 12.75 -0.83 6.29
CA ARG A 154 13.30 -1.18 4.97
C ARG A 154 13.31 -2.69 4.75
N PHE A 155 13.18 -3.09 3.49
CA PHE A 155 13.39 -4.47 3.12
C PHE A 155 14.88 -4.72 2.89
N ILE A 156 15.37 -5.85 3.38
CA ILE A 156 16.70 -6.37 3.03
C ILE A 156 16.53 -7.86 2.78
N LEU A 157 16.95 -8.33 1.60
CA LEU A 157 16.90 -9.76 1.29
C LEU A 157 17.81 -10.52 2.26
N GLY A 158 17.29 -11.55 2.94
CA GLY A 158 17.99 -12.25 4.02
C GLY A 158 18.12 -11.44 5.31
N GLY A 159 17.51 -10.25 5.40
CA GLY A 159 17.55 -9.40 6.58
C GLY A 159 16.73 -10.00 7.72
N SER A 160 17.27 -9.90 8.94
CA SER A 160 16.69 -10.49 10.15
C SER A 160 16.29 -9.47 11.22
N SER A 161 16.37 -8.17 10.94
CA SER A 161 16.07 -7.12 11.91
C SER A 161 14.75 -6.42 11.58
N ILE A 162 13.70 -6.65 12.36
CA ILE A 162 12.39 -6.00 12.14
C ILE A 162 12.41 -4.47 12.30
N THR A 163 13.47 -3.92 12.88
CA THR A 163 13.69 -2.47 13.04
C THR A 163 14.66 -1.89 12.01
N ASN A 164 15.68 -2.65 11.59
CA ASN A 164 16.75 -2.14 10.73
C ASN A 164 16.72 -2.71 9.32
N GLY A 165 15.94 -3.74 9.04
CA GLY A 165 15.90 -4.36 7.73
C GLY A 165 15.55 -5.84 7.79
N ILE A 166 14.47 -6.21 7.13
CA ILE A 166 13.91 -7.56 7.21
C ILE A 166 13.42 -8.04 5.84
N ASP A 167 13.48 -9.35 5.62
CA ASP A 167 12.84 -9.98 4.46
C ASP A 167 11.41 -10.46 4.74
N CYS A 168 10.73 -10.98 3.72
CA CYS A 168 9.31 -11.36 3.79
C CYS A 168 9.04 -12.54 4.73
N ALA A 169 9.86 -13.59 4.66
CA ALA A 169 9.70 -14.80 5.44
C ALA A 169 10.12 -14.57 6.90
N THR A 170 11.22 -13.86 7.15
CA THR A 170 11.66 -13.48 8.49
C THR A 170 10.68 -12.52 9.15
N PHE A 171 10.09 -11.58 8.41
CA PHE A 171 9.01 -10.73 8.92
C PHE A 171 7.83 -11.58 9.38
N THR A 172 7.35 -12.49 8.52
CA THR A 172 6.23 -13.39 8.85
C THR A 172 6.55 -14.24 10.09
N LYS A 173 7.75 -14.83 10.15
CA LYS A 173 8.25 -15.57 11.32
C LYS A 173 8.18 -14.71 12.59
N GLN A 174 8.80 -13.54 12.59
CA GLN A 174 8.95 -12.73 13.80
C GLN A 174 7.62 -12.21 14.33
N ILE A 175 6.66 -11.84 13.46
CA ILE A 175 5.34 -11.40 13.96
C ILE A 175 4.56 -12.54 14.61
N TYR A 176 4.70 -13.77 14.12
CA TYR A 176 4.06 -14.95 14.71
C TYR A 176 4.77 -15.42 15.99
N GLU A 177 6.09 -15.34 16.05
CA GLU A 177 6.86 -15.60 17.29
C GLU A 177 6.53 -14.60 18.38
N ALA A 178 6.39 -13.31 18.04
CA ALA A 178 5.92 -12.29 18.97
C ALA A 178 4.50 -12.54 19.49
N ALA A 179 3.73 -13.40 18.81
CA ALA A 179 2.41 -13.86 19.21
C ALA A 179 2.39 -15.25 19.87
N GLY A 180 3.56 -15.81 20.18
CA GLY A 180 3.71 -17.10 20.87
C GLY A 180 3.68 -18.33 19.97
N LYS A 181 3.62 -18.16 18.63
CA LYS A 181 3.72 -19.29 17.69
C LYS A 181 5.18 -19.53 17.31
N ALA A 182 5.71 -20.69 17.65
CA ALA A 182 7.04 -21.11 17.23
C ALA A 182 7.12 -21.26 15.70
N MET A 183 8.13 -20.62 15.10
CA MET A 183 8.36 -20.57 13.65
C MET A 183 9.85 -20.76 13.35
N PRO A 184 10.40 -21.99 13.42
CA PRO A 184 11.85 -22.23 13.47
C PRO A 184 12.66 -21.69 12.27
N TYR A 185 12.06 -21.61 11.07
CA TYR A 185 12.82 -21.27 9.86
C TYR A 185 12.25 -20.05 9.12
N PRO A 186 13.10 -19.10 8.70
CA PRO A 186 12.70 -17.91 7.96
C PRO A 186 12.66 -18.15 6.44
N HIS A 187 12.07 -19.26 5.98
CA HIS A 187 12.03 -19.61 4.55
C HIS A 187 10.61 -19.68 4.02
N THR A 188 10.39 -19.12 2.83
CA THR A 188 9.08 -19.13 2.17
C THR A 188 8.59 -20.57 1.91
N ASP A 189 9.48 -21.49 1.52
CA ASP A 189 9.12 -22.91 1.31
C ASP A 189 8.77 -23.63 2.61
N TRP A 190 9.45 -23.28 3.71
CA TRP A 190 9.10 -23.80 5.02
C TRP A 190 7.72 -23.31 5.47
N LEU A 191 7.44 -22.00 5.33
CA LEU A 191 6.12 -21.43 5.61
C LEU A 191 5.01 -22.11 4.78
N GLN A 192 5.31 -22.47 3.54
CA GLN A 192 4.39 -23.24 2.71
C GLN A 192 4.18 -24.65 3.25
N SER A 193 5.23 -25.37 3.66
CA SER A 193 5.11 -26.76 4.11
C SER A 193 4.35 -26.89 5.45
N VAL A 194 4.45 -25.89 6.33
CA VAL A 194 3.72 -25.84 7.61
C VAL A 194 2.34 -25.19 7.52
N SER A 195 1.76 -25.15 6.33
CA SER A 195 0.44 -24.58 6.08
C SER A 195 -0.43 -25.49 5.21
N ARG A 196 -1.75 -25.43 5.40
CA ARG A 196 -2.75 -26.09 4.54
C ARG A 196 -3.28 -25.14 3.45
N PRO A 197 -3.60 -25.63 2.25
CA PRO A 197 -4.22 -24.82 1.21
C PRO A 197 -5.56 -24.21 1.66
N VAL A 198 -5.85 -23.00 1.18
CA VAL A 198 -7.11 -22.29 1.43
C VAL A 198 -7.61 -21.71 0.11
N SER A 199 -8.93 -21.75 -0.11
CA SER A 199 -9.51 -21.11 -1.29
C SER A 199 -9.57 -19.59 -1.10
N TYR A 200 -9.56 -18.82 -2.19
CA TYR A 200 -9.73 -17.36 -2.09
C TYR A 200 -10.99 -16.95 -1.31
N ARG A 201 -12.07 -17.73 -1.42
CA ARG A 201 -13.35 -17.45 -0.74
C ARG A 201 -13.28 -17.69 0.77
N ASP A 202 -12.35 -18.54 1.21
CA ASP A 202 -12.18 -18.94 2.61
C ASP A 202 -11.03 -18.21 3.30
N LEU A 203 -10.43 -17.21 2.63
CA LEU A 203 -9.37 -16.37 3.17
C LEU A 203 -9.83 -15.65 4.45
N LYS A 204 -9.09 -15.86 5.52
CA LYS A 204 -9.28 -15.22 6.82
C LYS A 204 -7.99 -14.51 7.24
N PRO A 205 -8.09 -13.38 7.97
CA PRO A 205 -6.90 -12.72 8.47
C PRO A 205 -5.98 -13.70 9.21
N GLY A 206 -4.67 -13.60 8.97
CA GLY A 206 -3.66 -14.57 9.39
C GLY A 206 -3.23 -15.52 8.28
N ASP A 207 -4.07 -15.79 7.29
CA ASP A 207 -3.69 -16.63 6.15
C ASP A 207 -2.51 -16.03 5.38
N LEU A 208 -1.62 -16.89 4.93
CA LEU A 208 -0.46 -16.52 4.15
C LEU A 208 -0.82 -16.45 2.66
N VAL A 209 -0.38 -15.37 2.02
CA VAL A 209 -0.55 -15.09 0.60
C VAL A 209 0.81 -15.18 -0.06
N PHE A 210 0.97 -16.11 -1.00
CA PHE A 210 2.24 -16.40 -1.64
C PHE A 210 2.25 -15.99 -3.11
N TYR A 211 3.42 -15.60 -3.59
CA TYR A 211 3.63 -15.08 -4.94
C TYR A 211 4.85 -15.75 -5.59
N LEU A 212 4.77 -15.93 -6.91
CA LEU A 212 5.89 -16.43 -7.72
C LEU A 212 6.93 -15.34 -7.94
N LYS A 213 8.18 -15.74 -8.16
CA LYS A 213 9.29 -14.84 -8.46
C LYS A 213 8.97 -13.82 -9.55
N TYR A 214 8.46 -14.30 -10.67
CA TYR A 214 8.01 -13.47 -11.77
C TYR A 214 6.48 -13.43 -11.78
N ASP A 215 5.90 -12.42 -12.43
CA ASP A 215 4.44 -12.17 -12.36
C ASP A 215 3.59 -13.39 -12.74
N THR A 216 4.10 -14.28 -13.59
CA THR A 216 3.40 -15.47 -14.08
C THR A 216 4.24 -16.75 -14.03
N SER A 217 5.46 -16.73 -13.47
CA SER A 217 6.36 -17.90 -13.53
C SER A 217 7.44 -17.90 -12.44
N GLY A 218 8.14 -19.03 -12.31
CA GLY A 218 9.22 -19.24 -11.34
C GLY A 218 8.74 -19.83 -10.01
N PRO A 219 9.65 -20.10 -9.06
CA PRO A 219 9.28 -20.62 -7.75
C PRO A 219 8.56 -19.55 -6.93
N ILE A 220 7.89 -19.97 -5.86
CA ILE A 220 7.36 -19.04 -4.86
C ILE A 220 8.53 -18.33 -4.18
N ASP A 221 8.51 -16.99 -4.15
CA ASP A 221 9.61 -16.18 -3.63
C ASP A 221 9.19 -15.15 -2.59
N HIS A 222 7.89 -14.89 -2.46
CA HIS A 222 7.38 -13.84 -1.59
C HIS A 222 6.14 -14.31 -0.85
N VAL A 223 6.03 -13.85 0.40
CA VAL A 223 4.90 -14.13 1.30
C VAL A 223 4.43 -12.84 1.96
N GLY A 224 3.11 -12.71 2.12
CA GLY A 224 2.47 -11.71 2.95
C GLY A 224 1.43 -12.35 3.86
N VAL A 225 1.03 -11.62 4.91
CA VAL A 225 -0.01 -12.07 5.84
C VAL A 225 -1.29 -11.31 5.53
N TYR A 226 -2.35 -12.05 5.19
CA TYR A 226 -3.66 -11.50 4.91
C TYR A 226 -4.22 -10.81 6.16
N ILE A 227 -4.77 -9.60 5.99
CA ILE A 227 -5.31 -8.78 7.08
C ILE A 227 -6.79 -8.44 6.86
N GLY A 228 -7.44 -9.12 5.91
CA GLY A 228 -8.84 -8.88 5.55
C GLY A 228 -9.00 -7.82 4.47
N ASN A 229 -10.21 -7.70 3.93
CA ASN A 229 -10.58 -6.72 2.90
C ASN A 229 -9.63 -6.69 1.69
N ASN A 230 -9.19 -7.86 1.24
CA ASN A 230 -8.26 -8.02 0.13
C ASN A 230 -6.92 -7.29 0.34
N LEU A 231 -6.51 -7.07 1.59
CA LEU A 231 -5.23 -6.46 1.97
C LEU A 231 -4.34 -7.50 2.66
N MET A 232 -3.04 -7.29 2.56
CA MET A 232 -2.01 -8.00 3.31
C MET A 232 -1.01 -7.00 3.91
N ILE A 233 -0.34 -7.43 4.96
CA ILE A 233 0.90 -6.81 5.45
C ILE A 233 2.08 -7.71 5.06
N ASN A 234 3.16 -7.12 4.56
CA ASN A 234 4.34 -7.84 4.12
C ASN A 234 5.60 -6.98 4.22
N ALA A 235 6.78 -7.61 4.23
CA ALA A 235 8.04 -6.94 3.92
C ALA A 235 8.37 -7.14 2.44
N SER A 236 8.27 -6.09 1.62
CA SER A 236 8.40 -6.14 0.16
C SER A 236 9.64 -5.41 -0.32
N GLY A 237 10.52 -6.11 -1.03
CA GLY A 237 11.76 -5.55 -1.58
C GLY A 237 11.74 -5.16 -3.05
N HIS A 238 10.63 -5.40 -3.76
CA HIS A 238 10.57 -5.27 -5.22
C HIS A 238 11.29 -4.01 -5.72
N TYR A 239 12.37 -4.24 -6.48
CA TYR A 239 13.21 -3.23 -7.15
C TYR A 239 13.95 -2.23 -6.24
N GLY A 240 14.35 -2.63 -5.02
CA GLY A 240 15.13 -1.76 -4.14
C GLY A 240 14.37 -0.53 -3.64
N LYS A 241 13.04 -0.56 -3.76
CA LYS A 241 12.19 0.59 -3.46
C LYS A 241 12.04 0.75 -1.95
N THR A 242 11.99 2.01 -1.52
CA THR A 242 11.79 2.40 -0.13
C THR A 242 10.32 2.60 0.19
N TYR A 243 9.98 2.66 1.47
CA TYR A 243 8.62 2.98 1.91
C TYR A 243 8.23 4.36 1.35
N PRO A 244 7.05 4.50 0.74
CA PRO A 244 5.85 3.67 0.93
C PRO A 244 5.64 2.51 -0.07
N GLU A 245 6.55 2.27 -1.01
CA GLU A 245 6.38 1.20 -2.02
C GLU A 245 7.02 -0.13 -1.60
N GLY A 246 8.13 -0.06 -0.86
CA GLY A 246 8.85 -1.20 -0.32
C GLY A 246 9.09 -1.11 1.18
N GLY A 247 9.78 -2.11 1.73
CA GLY A 247 9.83 -2.33 3.17
C GLY A 247 8.58 -3.01 3.72
N ILE A 248 8.37 -2.92 5.02
CA ILE A 248 7.14 -3.40 5.65
C ILE A 248 5.99 -2.48 5.22
N THR A 249 5.09 -2.98 4.40
CA THR A 249 4.03 -2.20 3.75
C THR A 249 2.70 -2.92 3.85
N ILE A 250 1.63 -2.19 3.52
CA ILE A 250 0.31 -2.75 3.30
C ILE A 250 0.07 -2.74 1.80
N LYS A 251 -0.39 -3.85 1.24
CA LYS A 251 -0.77 -3.95 -0.17
C LYS A 251 -2.09 -4.67 -0.30
N ARG A 252 -2.81 -4.40 -1.37
CA ARG A 252 -3.83 -5.32 -1.86
C ARG A 252 -3.15 -6.65 -2.18
N ILE A 253 -3.85 -7.76 -1.98
CA ILE A 253 -3.31 -9.07 -2.34
C ILE A 253 -3.06 -9.18 -3.85
N VAL A 254 -3.74 -8.36 -4.65
CA VAL A 254 -3.43 -8.12 -6.05
C VAL A 254 -2.86 -6.71 -6.17
N TYR A 255 -1.59 -6.60 -6.54
CA TYR A 255 -0.86 -5.32 -6.61
C TYR A 255 0.07 -5.31 -7.81
N GLY A 256 0.25 -4.14 -8.44
CA GLY A 256 0.91 -4.03 -9.74
C GLY A 256 0.34 -5.06 -10.73
N ASN A 257 1.25 -5.79 -11.38
CA ASN A 257 0.91 -6.93 -12.25
C ASN A 257 0.91 -8.26 -11.51
N ARG A 258 1.29 -8.29 -10.23
CA ARG A 258 1.39 -9.52 -9.44
C ARG A 258 0.03 -10.03 -9.01
N ARG A 259 -0.10 -11.35 -9.02
CA ARG A 259 -1.26 -12.08 -8.54
C ARG A 259 -0.78 -13.14 -7.53
N PRO A 260 -1.55 -13.42 -6.47
CA PRO A 260 -1.24 -14.52 -5.58
C PRO A 260 -1.23 -15.83 -6.36
N ALA A 261 -0.22 -16.66 -6.12
CA ALA A 261 -0.14 -17.99 -6.69
C ALA A 261 -0.89 -19.01 -5.83
N LEU A 262 -0.85 -18.82 -4.51
CA LEU A 262 -1.51 -19.71 -3.56
C LEU A 262 -1.81 -19.00 -2.24
N TYR A 263 -2.85 -19.49 -1.57
CA TYR A 263 -3.26 -19.06 -0.23
C TYR A 263 -3.15 -20.26 0.71
N LYS A 264 -2.55 -20.06 1.89
CA LYS A 264 -2.43 -21.14 2.87
C LYS A 264 -2.70 -20.63 4.29
N ARG A 265 -3.23 -21.51 5.15
CA ARG A 265 -3.40 -21.28 6.58
C ARG A 265 -2.38 -22.08 7.36
N LEU A 266 -1.66 -21.43 8.26
CA LEU A 266 -0.70 -22.10 9.14
C LEU A 266 -1.40 -23.15 10.01
N TYR A 267 -0.76 -24.31 10.18
CA TYR A 267 -1.27 -25.32 11.13
C TYR A 267 -1.20 -24.80 12.57
N GLY A 268 -2.20 -25.15 13.37
CA GLY A 268 -2.27 -24.80 14.80
C GLY A 268 -2.64 -23.34 15.07
N ILE A 269 -3.27 -22.65 14.11
CA ILE A 269 -3.76 -21.26 14.22
C ILE A 269 -5.25 -21.17 13.84
N ASP A 270 -5.99 -22.27 13.97
CA ASP A 270 -7.43 -22.34 13.66
C ASP A 270 -8.31 -21.67 14.74
#